data_AF-A0A9E2NRX4-F1
#
_entry.id   AF-A0A9E2NRX4-F1
#
_cell.length_a   1.000
_cell.length_b   1.000
_cell.length_c   1.000
_cell.angle_alpha   90.00
_cell.angle_beta   90.00
_cell.angle_gamma   90.00
#
_symmetry.space_group_name_H-M   'P 1'
#
loop_
_entity.id
_entity.type
_entity.pdbx_description
1 polymer ?
#
loop_
_entity_poly.entity_id
_entity_poly.type
_entity_poly.pdbx_seq_one_letter_code
_entity_poly.pdbx_strand_id
1 'polypeptide(L)'
;MLTNNQVLLIGEVIPDHTSRYVSSSGGQFMRFVLRTSEVWYSNHPNARREHYEYHQVILREGGSLRLLSRKQNLIVAGQRLLVTGKLRYRLIKDESGKVTHCVAEVDADGIELLSLHPEAQVAANGVADEEQSA
;
A
#
# COMPACT_ATOMS: atom_id res chain seq x y z
N MET A 1 -13.54 -18.98 -20.39
CA MET A 1 -13.55 -19.27 -18.94
C MET A 1 -13.38 -17.95 -18.21
N LEU A 2 -14.25 -17.61 -17.25
CA LEU A 2 -14.16 -16.37 -16.50
C LEU A 2 -13.38 -16.64 -15.19
N THR A 3 -12.25 -15.97 -15.00
CA THR A 3 -11.45 -16.06 -13.77
C THR A 3 -11.27 -14.67 -13.18
N ASN A 4 -11.23 -14.56 -11.85
CA ASN A 4 -11.01 -13.31 -11.13
C ASN A 4 -9.85 -13.47 -10.14
N ASN A 5 -8.91 -12.53 -10.16
CA ASN A 5 -7.88 -12.37 -9.15
C ASN A 5 -7.97 -10.93 -8.67
N GLN A 6 -8.42 -10.76 -7.43
CA GLN A 6 -8.70 -9.46 -6.85
C GLN A 6 -8.26 -9.44 -5.40
N VAL A 7 -7.59 -8.35 -5.03
CA VAL A 7 -7.13 -8.02 -3.68
C VAL A 7 -7.67 -6.65 -3.33
N LEU A 8 -8.16 -6.51 -2.09
CA LEU A 8 -8.54 -5.24 -1.50
C LEU A 8 -7.85 -5.13 -0.14
N LEU A 9 -7.10 -4.05 0.07
CA LEU A 9 -6.39 -3.77 1.32
C LEU A 9 -6.74 -2.38 1.81
N ILE A 10 -6.95 -2.25 3.12
CA ILE A 10 -7.07 -0.96 3.80
C ILE A 10 -6.02 -0.94 4.88
N GLY A 11 -5.06 -0.04 4.74
CA GLY A 11 -3.91 -0.02 5.62
C GLY A 11 -3.16 1.29 5.61
N GLU A 12 -2.04 1.31 6.29
CA GLU A 12 -1.20 2.49 6.49
C GLU A 12 0.10 2.36 5.71
N VAL A 13 0.52 3.44 5.05
CA VAL A 13 1.79 3.50 4.32
C VAL A 13 2.96 3.56 5.29
N ILE A 14 3.93 2.66 5.13
CA ILE A 14 5.16 2.67 5.92
C ILE A 14 6.30 3.37 5.13
N PRO A 15 6.90 4.45 5.65
CA PRO A 15 7.85 5.30 4.92
C PRO A 15 9.12 4.59 4.45
N ASP A 16 9.72 3.75 5.31
CA ASP A 16 11.09 3.24 5.12
C ASP A 16 11.26 2.28 3.93
N HIS A 17 10.18 1.92 3.24
CA HIS A 17 10.19 0.92 2.18
C HIS A 17 9.60 1.40 0.85
N THR A 18 9.62 2.71 0.60
CA THR A 18 9.20 3.26 -0.70
C THR A 18 10.38 3.37 -1.66
N SER A 19 10.26 2.77 -2.84
CA SER A 19 11.29 2.75 -3.86
C SER A 19 10.70 2.96 -5.25
N ARG A 20 11.35 3.80 -6.05
CA ARG A 20 10.99 4.04 -7.45
C ARG A 20 11.99 3.34 -8.35
N TYR A 21 11.47 2.69 -9.37
CA TYR A 21 12.25 1.92 -10.33
C TYR A 21 11.90 2.32 -11.75
N VAL A 22 12.93 2.29 -12.59
CA VAL A 22 12.80 2.37 -14.04
C VAL A 22 13.26 1.04 -14.58
N SER A 23 12.37 0.32 -15.25
CA SER A 23 12.70 -0.94 -15.92
C SER A 23 13.60 -0.67 -17.12
N SER A 24 14.43 -1.66 -17.48
CA SER A 24 15.26 -1.64 -18.69
C SER A 24 14.46 -1.47 -19.98
N SER A 25 13.18 -1.82 -19.98
CA SER A 25 12.24 -1.59 -21.09
C SER A 25 11.61 -0.19 -21.09
N GLY A 26 12.01 0.71 -20.20
CA GLY A 26 11.50 2.08 -20.07
C GLY A 26 10.22 2.22 -19.22
N GLY A 27 9.63 1.12 -18.76
CA GLY A 27 8.47 1.15 -17.87
C GLY A 27 8.85 1.62 -16.46
N GLN A 28 8.13 2.59 -15.90
CA GLN A 28 8.34 3.04 -14.52
C GLN A 28 7.36 2.35 -13.56
N PHE A 29 7.85 2.01 -12.37
CA PHE A 29 7.01 1.55 -11.27
C PHE A 29 7.52 2.07 -9.92
N MET A 30 6.61 2.14 -8.96
CA MET A 30 6.92 2.42 -7.56
C MET A 30 6.49 1.21 -6.74
N ARG A 31 7.27 0.91 -5.71
CA ARG A 31 6.97 -0.09 -4.69
C ARG A 31 6.89 0.61 -3.36
N PHE A 32 5.89 0.26 -2.55
CA PHE A 32 5.77 0.70 -1.17
C PHE A 32 5.17 -0.42 -0.32
N VAL A 33 5.25 -0.27 1.01
CA VAL A 33 4.70 -1.24 1.97
C VAL A 33 3.45 -0.65 2.61
N LEU A 34 2.38 -1.44 2.61
CA LEU A 34 1.14 -1.14 3.29
C LEU A 34 1.00 -2.07 4.50
N ARG A 35 0.81 -1.51 5.69
CA ARG A 35 0.58 -2.25 6.92
C ARG A 35 -0.91 -2.42 7.17
N THR A 36 -1.37 -3.64 7.42
CA THR A 36 -2.70 -3.94 7.95
C THR A 36 -2.58 -4.54 9.34
N SER A 37 -3.60 -4.37 10.19
CA SER A 37 -3.59 -4.89 11.55
C SER A 37 -4.89 -5.62 11.90
N GLU A 38 -4.79 -6.70 12.66
CA GLU A 38 -5.93 -7.41 13.26
C GLU A 38 -5.82 -7.38 14.78
N VAL A 39 -6.94 -7.14 15.45
CA VAL A 39 -7.03 -7.13 16.92
C VAL A 39 -8.03 -8.20 17.34
N TRP A 40 -7.62 -9.09 18.23
CA TRP A 40 -8.50 -10.11 18.79
C TRP A 40 -8.32 -10.28 20.31
N TYR A 41 -9.38 -10.76 20.94
CA TYR A 41 -9.40 -11.10 22.36
C TYR A 41 -9.11 -12.59 22.52
N SER A 42 -8.09 -12.93 23.31
CA SER A 42 -7.78 -14.32 23.63
C SER A 42 -8.70 -14.86 24.73
N ASN A 43 -8.94 -16.18 24.74
CA ASN A 43 -9.67 -16.88 25.81
C ASN A 43 -8.92 -16.87 27.17
N HIS A 44 -7.67 -16.37 27.19
CA HIS A 44 -7.00 -16.03 28.44
C HIS A 44 -7.48 -14.65 28.92
N PRO A 45 -7.87 -14.52 30.20
CA PRO A 45 -8.42 -13.28 30.72
C PRO A 45 -7.46 -12.10 30.51
N ASN A 46 -7.96 -11.05 29.86
CA ASN A 46 -7.35 -9.71 29.71
C ASN A 46 -6.14 -9.51 28.78
N ALA A 47 -5.87 -10.38 27.80
CA ALA A 47 -4.83 -10.10 26.80
C ALA A 47 -5.42 -9.70 25.42
N ARG A 48 -5.52 -8.39 25.16
CA ARG A 48 -5.70 -7.85 23.80
C ARG A 48 -4.45 -8.20 22.98
N ARG A 49 -4.60 -8.91 21.87
CA ARG A 49 -3.51 -9.19 20.92
C ARG A 49 -3.69 -8.37 19.66
N GLU A 50 -2.57 -7.97 19.08
CA GLU A 50 -2.50 -7.23 17.83
C GLU A 50 -1.48 -7.91 16.92
N HIS A 51 -1.87 -8.13 15.66
CA HIS A 51 -1.02 -8.71 14.63
C HIS A 51 -0.94 -7.75 13.46
N TYR A 52 0.26 -7.61 12.91
CA TYR A 52 0.53 -6.73 11.78
C TYR A 52 0.99 -7.56 10.59
N GLU A 53 0.42 -7.25 9.43
CA GLU A 53 0.82 -7.80 8.14
C GLU A 53 1.34 -6.67 7.24
N TYR A 54 2.38 -6.98 6.46
CA TYR A 54 3.09 -6.02 5.62
C TYR A 54 3.01 -6.44 4.15
N HIS A 55 2.27 -5.67 3.37
CA HIS A 55 1.97 -5.99 1.98
C HIS A 55 2.85 -5.16 1.05
N GLN A 56 3.57 -5.81 0.13
CA GLN A 56 4.30 -5.11 -0.92
C GLN A 56 3.34 -4.72 -2.04
N VAL A 57 3.14 -3.43 -2.26
CA VAL A 57 2.25 -2.90 -3.31
C VAL A 57 3.07 -2.27 -4.42
N ILE A 58 2.70 -2.57 -5.67
CA ILE A 58 3.35 -2.08 -6.89
C ILE A 58 2.40 -1.13 -7.63
N LEU A 59 2.82 0.11 -7.85
CA LEU A 59 2.19 1.06 -8.77
C LEU A 59 2.97 1.05 -10.08
N ARG A 60 2.29 0.82 -11.20
CA ARG A 60 2.89 0.91 -12.53
C ARG A 60 2.40 2.17 -13.26
N GLU A 61 3.24 2.69 -14.13
CA GLU A 61 2.86 3.76 -15.07
C GLU A 61 2.05 3.23 -16.27
N GLY A 62 2.09 1.91 -16.51
CA GLY A 62 1.39 1.26 -17.62
C GLY A 62 -0.13 1.11 -17.45
N GLY A 63 -0.83 0.88 -18.55
CA GLY A 63 -2.29 0.70 -18.59
C GLY A 63 -3.07 2.01 -18.69
N SER A 64 -4.41 1.91 -18.74
CA SER A 64 -5.29 3.07 -19.01
C SER A 64 -5.31 4.12 -17.89
N LEU A 65 -4.92 3.76 -16.66
CA LEU A 65 -5.08 4.62 -15.49
C LEU A 65 -3.81 5.41 -15.12
N ARG A 66 -2.64 5.06 -15.66
CA ARG A 66 -1.33 5.73 -15.38
C ARG A 66 -1.15 6.04 -13.89
N LEU A 67 -1.35 5.01 -13.06
CA LEU A 67 -1.53 5.16 -11.61
C LEU A 67 -0.32 5.81 -10.94
N LEU A 68 0.89 5.43 -11.35
CA LEU A 68 2.12 5.99 -10.79
C LEU A 68 2.12 7.52 -10.86
N SER A 69 2.05 8.09 -12.06
CA SER A 69 2.10 9.55 -12.23
C SER A 69 0.95 10.29 -11.53
N ARG A 70 -0.23 9.66 -11.41
CA ARG A 70 -1.42 10.30 -10.84
C ARG A 70 -1.53 10.18 -9.32
N LYS A 71 -0.98 9.11 -8.73
CA LYS A 71 -1.28 8.72 -7.35
C LYS A 71 -0.03 8.64 -6.45
N GLN A 72 1.18 8.77 -7.00
CA GLN A 72 2.43 8.74 -6.23
C GLN A 72 2.45 9.70 -5.02
N ASN A 73 1.78 10.85 -5.11
CA ASN A 73 1.74 11.85 -4.04
C ASN A 73 0.89 11.40 -2.83
N LEU A 74 0.09 10.34 -2.98
CA LEU A 74 -0.67 9.72 -1.90
C LEU A 74 0.16 8.69 -1.12
N ILE A 75 1.37 8.38 -1.59
CA ILE A 75 2.24 7.41 -0.92
C ILE A 75 3.12 8.20 0.06
N VAL A 76 2.52 8.60 1.17
CA VAL A 76 3.18 9.34 2.26
C VAL A 76 3.05 8.54 3.54
N ALA A 77 4.12 8.56 4.34
CA ALA A 77 4.18 7.94 5.66
C ALA A 77 2.89 8.16 6.47
N GLY A 78 2.35 7.08 7.04
CA GLY A 78 1.19 7.10 7.90
C GLY A 78 -0.13 7.52 7.25
N GLN A 79 -0.17 7.77 5.94
CA GLN A 79 -1.45 7.91 5.23
C GLN A 79 -2.17 6.57 5.18
N ARG A 80 -3.50 6.64 5.36
CA ARG A 80 -4.36 5.46 5.26
C ARG A 80 -4.93 5.36 3.86
N LEU A 81 -4.64 4.27 3.19
CA LEU A 81 -5.02 4.04 1.80
C LEU A 81 -5.95 2.83 1.67
N LEU A 82 -6.91 2.95 0.77
CA LEU A 82 -7.59 1.83 0.14
C LEU A 82 -6.80 1.47 -1.12
N VAL A 83 -6.36 0.21 -1.21
CA VAL A 83 -5.65 -0.35 -2.35
C VAL A 83 -6.47 -1.49 -2.94
N THR A 84 -6.77 -1.41 -4.22
CA THR A 84 -7.36 -2.52 -4.99
C THR A 84 -6.37 -2.98 -6.05
N GLY A 85 -6.29 -4.28 -6.30
CA GLY A 85 -5.37 -4.81 -7.30
C GLY A 85 -5.46 -6.31 -7.47
N LYS A 86 -4.36 -6.90 -7.94
CA LYS A 86 -4.24 -8.34 -8.20
C LYS A 86 -3.03 -8.91 -7.46
N LEU A 87 -3.17 -10.12 -6.91
CA LEU A 87 -2.05 -10.81 -6.30
C LEU A 87 -1.10 -11.34 -7.38
N ARG A 88 0.18 -11.04 -7.27
CA ARG A 88 1.25 -11.51 -8.15
C ARG A 88 2.39 -12.09 -7.33
N TYR A 89 3.04 -13.11 -7.89
CA TYR A 89 4.26 -13.66 -7.30
C TYR A 89 5.44 -13.32 -8.20
N ARG A 90 6.42 -12.61 -7.67
CA ARG A 90 7.70 -12.42 -8.33
C ARG A 90 8.64 -13.54 -7.94
N LEU A 91 9.12 -14.26 -8.94
CA LEU A 91 10.09 -15.33 -8.76
C LEU A 91 11.49 -14.72 -8.73
N ILE A 92 12.24 -15.03 -7.68
CA ILE A 92 13.66 -14.70 -7.56
C ILE A 92 14.44 -15.95 -7.95
N LYS A 93 15.38 -15.80 -8.88
CA LYS A 93 16.24 -16.89 -9.38
C LYS A 93 17.68 -16.63 -8.97
N ASP A 94 18.42 -17.70 -8.73
CA ASP A 94 19.87 -17.64 -8.55
C ASP A 94 20.63 -17.54 -9.89
N GLU A 95 21.96 -17.48 -9.83
CA GLU A 95 22.85 -17.41 -11.00
C GLU A 95 22.69 -18.60 -11.97
N SER A 96 22.25 -19.76 -11.46
CA SER A 96 21.97 -20.95 -12.26
C SER A 96 20.59 -20.92 -12.93
N GLY A 97 19.77 -19.91 -12.65
CA GLY A 97 18.41 -19.75 -13.16
C GLY A 97 17.35 -20.52 -12.37
N LYS A 98 17.70 -21.17 -11.27
CA LYS A 98 16.77 -21.90 -10.40
C LYS A 98 16.01 -20.91 -9.51
N VAL A 99 14.69 -21.10 -9.38
CA VAL A 99 13.86 -20.29 -8.48
C VAL A 99 14.22 -20.62 -7.04
N THR A 100 14.63 -19.60 -6.29
CA THR A 100 15.00 -19.73 -4.87
C THR A 100 13.91 -19.20 -3.95
N HIS A 101 13.23 -18.12 -4.35
CA HIS A 101 12.21 -17.48 -3.53
C HIS A 101 11.02 -16.99 -4.37
N CYS A 102 9.84 -16.98 -3.76
CA CYS A 102 8.65 -16.31 -4.26
C CYS A 102 8.33 -15.13 -3.35
N VAL A 103 8.16 -13.95 -3.93
CA VAL A 103 7.69 -12.77 -3.20
C VAL A 103 6.28 -12.45 -3.65
N ALA A 104 5.34 -12.41 -2.69
CA ALA A 104 3.98 -11.96 -2.93
C ALA A 104 3.94 -10.43 -3.04
N GLU A 105 3.33 -9.94 -4.11
CA GLU A 105 3.19 -8.52 -4.42
C GLU A 105 1.75 -8.24 -4.85
N VAL A 106 1.22 -7.08 -4.49
CA VAL A 106 -0.08 -6.58 -4.96
C VAL A 106 0.18 -5.62 -6.11
N ASP A 107 -0.18 -6.02 -7.33
CA ASP A 107 -0.14 -5.15 -8.51
C ASP A 107 -1.41 -4.28 -8.48
N ALA A 108 -1.25 -3.00 -8.15
CA ALA A 108 -2.37 -2.12 -7.85
C ALA A 108 -3.09 -1.70 -9.15
N ASP A 109 -4.41 -1.84 -9.14
CA ASP A 109 -5.32 -1.34 -10.17
C ASP A 109 -5.99 -0.02 -9.73
N GLY A 110 -6.00 0.29 -8.42
CA GLY A 110 -6.62 1.50 -7.87
C GLY A 110 -6.13 1.83 -6.47
N ILE A 111 -6.00 3.13 -6.18
CA ILE A 111 -5.60 3.65 -4.86
C ILE A 111 -6.43 4.89 -4.53
N GLU A 112 -6.98 4.89 -3.32
CA GLU A 112 -7.76 5.99 -2.77
C GLU A 112 -7.26 6.35 -1.38
N LEU A 113 -7.22 7.65 -1.10
CA LEU A 113 -6.90 8.17 0.23
C LEU A 113 -8.15 8.08 1.09
N LEU A 114 -8.05 7.44 2.26
CA LEU A 114 -9.16 7.32 3.20
C LEU A 114 -9.11 8.37 4.32
N SER A 115 -7.91 8.65 4.82
CA SER A 115 -7.70 9.69 5.83
C SER A 115 -6.28 10.22 5.76
N LEU A 116 -6.11 11.47 6.17
CA LEU A 116 -4.80 12.10 6.27
C LEU A 116 -4.03 11.52 7.46
N HIS A 117 -2.71 11.72 7.45
CA HIS A 117 -1.84 11.42 8.59
C HIS A 117 -2.41 12.06 9.87
N PRO A 118 -2.38 11.42 11.05
CA PRO A 118 -2.96 11.99 12.27
C PRO A 118 -2.50 13.42 12.57
N GLU A 119 -1.22 13.76 12.37
CA GLU A 119 -0.73 15.14 12.54
C GLU A 119 -1.30 16.12 11.49
N ALA A 120 -1.44 15.68 10.23
CA ALA A 120 -2.06 16.48 9.18
C ALA A 120 -3.56 16.64 9.40
N GLN A 121 -4.21 15.65 10.02
CA GLN A 121 -5.60 15.69 10.44
C GLN A 121 -5.81 16.72 11.57
N VAL A 122 -4.88 16.79 12.54
CA VAL A 122 -4.90 17.79 13.62
C VAL A 122 -4.69 19.21 13.06
N ALA A 123 -3.72 19.38 12.15
CA ALA A 123 -3.49 20.66 11.49
C ALA A 123 -4.70 21.11 10.64
N ALA A 124 -5.30 20.20 9.88
CA ALA A 124 -6.49 20.50 9.07
C ALA A 124 -7.71 20.88 9.92
N ASN A 125 -7.91 20.19 11.06
CA ASN A 125 -9.00 20.52 11.97
C ASN A 125 -8.79 21.88 12.66
N GLY A 126 -7.55 22.24 13.02
CA GLY A 126 -7.25 23.54 13.62
C GLY A 126 -7.51 24.73 12.69
N VAL A 127 -7.27 24.58 11.39
CA VAL A 127 -7.57 25.62 10.38
C VAL A 127 -9.08 25.76 10.15
N ALA A 128 -9.83 24.65 10.18
CA ALA A 128 -11.28 24.67 10.03
C ALA A 128 -11.99 25.37 11.21
N ASP A 129 -11.44 25.27 12.43
CA ASP A 129 -11.97 25.94 13.62
C ASP A 129 -11.70 27.46 13.61
N GLU A 130 -10.58 27.92 13.02
CA GLU A 130 -10.29 29.36 12.86
C GLU A 130 -11.17 30.04 11.80
N GLU A 131 -11.48 29.35 10.71
CA GLU A 131 -12.30 29.89 9.61
C GLU A 131 -13.80 29.98 9.97
N GLN A 132 -14.26 29.26 11.01
CA GLN A 132 -15.62 29.36 11.55
C GLN A 132 -15.76 30.42 12.66
N SER A 133 -14.66 30.98 13.15
CA SER A 133 -14.64 32.03 14.18
C SER A 133 -14.46 33.45 13.61
N ALA A 134 -14.43 33.59 12.29
CA ALA A 134 -14.34 34.87 11.56
C ALA A 134 -15.65 35.16 10.81
#